data_AF-A0A6A4JPX3-F1
#
_entry.id   AF-A0A6A4JPX3-F1
#
_cell.length_a   1.000
_cell.length_b   1.000
_cell.length_c   1.000
_cell.angle_alpha   90.00
_cell.angle_beta   90.00
_cell.angle_gamma   90.00
#
_symmetry.space_group_name_H-M   'P 1'
#
loop_
_entity.id
_entity.type
_entity.pdbx_description
1 polymer ?
#
loop_
_entity_poly.entity_id
_entity_poly.type
_entity_poly.pdbx_seq_one_letter_code
_entity_poly.pdbx_strand_id
1 'polypeptide(L)' 'MKDVSQSTDESLRRRIAATRIHIERLISRIREFHFLGPHARIDRQLVRLVDHCIVVAAAIEMKCDNESNL' A
#
# COMPACT_ATOMS: atom_id res chain seq x y z
N MET A 1 -5.56 -20.19 -32.09
CA MET A 1 -4.26 -19.63 -31.69
C MET A 1 -4.44 -18.20 -31.21
N LYS A 2 -5.13 -18.02 -30.09
CA LYS A 2 -5.24 -16.76 -29.32
C LYS A 2 -4.88 -17.03 -27.85
N ASP A 3 -3.93 -17.92 -27.58
CA ASP A 3 -4.03 -18.66 -26.31
C ASP A 3 -2.85 -18.46 -25.35
N VAL A 4 -1.77 -17.77 -25.75
CA VAL A 4 -0.62 -17.53 -24.87
C VAL A 4 -0.40 -16.04 -24.56
N SER A 5 -0.49 -15.15 -25.54
CA SER A 5 -0.25 -13.71 -25.31
C SER A 5 -1.36 -13.03 -24.50
N GLN A 6 -2.63 -13.46 -24.66
CA GLN A 6 -3.76 -12.91 -23.89
C GLN A 6 -3.73 -13.32 -22.41
N SER A 7 -3.23 -14.51 -22.08
CA SER A 7 -3.21 -15.01 -20.68
C SER A 7 -2.15 -14.30 -19.84
N THR A 8 -0.99 -13.98 -20.44
CA THR A 8 0.06 -13.21 -19.78
C THR A 8 -0.37 -11.77 -19.52
N ASP A 9 -1.02 -11.12 -20.49
CA ASP A 9 -1.54 -9.75 -20.31
C ASP A 9 -2.61 -9.67 -19.23
N GLU A 10 -3.50 -10.66 -19.18
CA GLU A 10 -4.52 -10.74 -18.14
C GLU A 10 -3.91 -10.93 -16.74
N SER A 11 -2.89 -11.78 -16.61
CA SER A 11 -2.17 -11.95 -15.35
C SER A 11 -1.46 -10.67 -14.89
N LEU A 12 -0.89 -9.90 -15.81
CA LEU A 12 -0.24 -8.62 -15.53
C LEU A 12 -1.28 -7.58 -15.11
N ARG A 13 -2.41 -7.48 -15.81
CA ARG A 13 -3.53 -6.59 -15.46
C ARG A 13 -4.04 -6.85 -14.06
N ARG A 14 -4.20 -8.13 -13.67
CA ARG A 14 -4.60 -8.52 -12.31
C ARG A 14 -3.58 -8.09 -11.26
N ARG A 15 -2.28 -8.31 -11.51
CA ARG A 15 -1.21 -7.89 -10.60
C ARG A 15 -1.15 -6.37 -10.44
N ILE A 16 -1.31 -5.62 -11.54
CA ILE A 16 -1.35 -4.16 -11.51
C ILE A 16 -2.57 -3.67 -10.72
N ALA A 17 -3.74 -4.24 -10.97
CA ALA A 17 -4.97 -3.90 -10.26
C ALA A 17 -4.86 -4.18 -8.76
N ALA A 18 -4.33 -5.35 -8.37
CA ALA A 18 -4.07 -5.68 -6.98
C ALA A 18 -3.12 -4.66 -6.33
N THR A 19 -1.96 -4.41 -6.95
CA THR A 19 -0.98 -3.43 -6.46
C THR A 19 -1.61 -2.05 -6.28
N ARG A 20 -2.45 -1.60 -7.21
CA ARG A 20 -3.17 -0.33 -7.13
C ARG A 20 -4.05 -0.26 -5.87
N ILE A 21 -4.79 -1.33 -5.57
CA ILE A 21 -5.64 -1.40 -4.37
C ILE A 21 -4.81 -1.28 -3.10
N HIS A 22 -3.68 -1.97 -2.99
CA HIS A 22 -2.80 -1.86 -1.81
C HIS A 22 -2.23 -0.45 -1.64
N ILE A 23 -1.84 0.19 -2.74
CA ILE A 23 -1.35 1.58 -2.70
C ILE A 23 -2.46 2.53 -2.24
N GLU A 24 -3.69 2.38 -2.75
CA GLU A 24 -4.83 3.22 -2.35
C GLU A 24 -5.17 3.06 -0.85
N ARG A 25 -5.15 1.83 -0.35
CA ARG A 25 -5.37 1.53 1.08
C ARG A 25 -4.26 2.11 1.95
N LEU A 26 -3.00 1.92 1.55
CA LEU A 26 -1.83 2.48 2.23
C LEU A 26 -1.91 4.01 2.32
N ILE A 27 -2.25 4.69 1.21
CA ILE A 27 -2.39 6.15 1.20
C ILE A 27 -3.52 6.60 2.13
N SER A 28 -4.65 5.89 2.12
CA SER A 28 -5.78 6.20 3.02
C SER A 28 -5.37 6.06 4.49
N ARG A 29 -4.65 4.99 4.83
CA ARG A 29 -4.10 4.76 6.17
C ARG A 29 -3.10 5.83 6.61
N ILE A 30 -2.17 6.23 5.73
CA ILE A 30 -1.20 7.29 6.04
C ILE A 30 -1.93 8.62 6.29
N ARG A 31 -3.00 8.91 5.55
CA ARG A 31 -3.80 10.14 5.74
C ARG A 31 -4.54 10.19 7.08
N GLU A 32 -4.78 9.05 7.73
CA GLU A 32 -5.38 8.98 9.07
C GLU A 32 -4.38 9.37 10.18
N PHE A 33 -3.09 9.48 9.88
CA PHE A 33 -2.09 9.89 10.87
C PHE A 33 -2.28 11.35 11.27
N HIS A 34 -2.77 11.58 12.48
CA HIS A 34 -2.99 12.93 13.04
C HIS A 34 -1.74 13.82 13.01
N PHE A 35 -0.54 13.23 13.11
CA PHE A 35 0.72 13.98 13.02
C PHE A 35 1.06 14.44 11.60
N LEU A 36 0.38 13.93 10.56
CA LEU A 36 0.46 14.43 9.17
C LEU A 36 -0.67 15.41 8.83
N GLY A 37 -1.50 15.76 9.80
CA GLY A 37 -2.59 16.71 9.62
C GLY A 37 -2.12 18.14 9.33
N PRO A 38 -2.99 18.98 8.75
CA PRO A 38 -2.69 20.39 8.55
C PRO A 38 -2.38 21.06 9.89
N HIS A 39 -1.31 21.87 9.92
CA HIS A 39 -0.82 22.53 11.13
C HIS A 39 -0.39 21.61 12.28
N ALA A 40 -0.10 20.33 12.02
CA ALA A 40 0.49 19.45 13.02
C ALA A 40 1.85 20.03 13.49
N ARG A 41 1.98 20.25 14.80
CA ARG A 41 3.24 20.65 15.42
C ARG A 41 4.05 19.40 15.74
N ILE A 42 4.86 18.98 14.77
CA ILE A 42 5.66 17.75 14.84
C ILE A 42 7.01 18.06 15.48
N ASP A 43 7.39 17.31 16.51
CA ASP A 43 8.75 17.35 17.05
C ASP A 43 9.75 16.73 16.06
N ARG A 44 10.97 17.25 15.99
CA ARG A 44 12.01 16.74 15.07
C ARG A 44 12.30 15.24 15.28
N GLN A 45 12.17 14.72 16.49
CA GLN A 45 12.33 13.29 16.79
C GLN A 45 11.19 12.46 16.17
N LEU A 46 9.97 13.01 16.10
CA LEU A 46 8.82 12.35 15.51
C LEU A 46 8.94 12.24 13.98
N VAL A 47 9.58 13.22 13.31
CA VAL A 47 9.87 13.16 11.87
C VAL A 47 10.66 11.90 11.50
N ARG A 48 11.61 11.49 12.35
CA ARG A 48 12.43 10.28 12.11
C ARG A 48 11.61 8.98 12.19
N LEU A 49 10.50 9.01 12.91
CA LEU A 49 9.60 7.86 13.05
C LEU A 49 8.65 7.74 11.85
N VAL A 50 8.43 8.81 11.08
CA VAL A 50 7.53 8.81 9.92
C VAL A 50 7.93 7.73 8.91
N ASP A 51 9.22 7.61 8.58
CA ASP A 51 9.71 6.58 7.66
C ASP A 51 9.40 5.17 8.17
N HIS A 52 9.58 4.93 9.47
CA HIS A 52 9.26 3.64 10.09
C HIS A 52 7.76 3.38 10.07
N CYS A 53 6.93 4.37 10.35
CA CYS A 53 5.47 4.25 10.28
C CYS A 53 5.00 3.91 8.86
N ILE A 54 5.60 4.51 7.82
CA ILE A 54 5.28 4.21 6.42
C ILE A 54 5.69 2.77 6.07
N VAL A 55 6.89 2.34 6.45
CA VAL A 55 7.36 0.97 6.20
C VAL A 55 6.46 -0.06 6.90
N VAL A 56 6.09 0.19 8.15
CA VAL A 56 5.18 -0.70 8.91
C VAL A 56 3.80 -0.73 8.27
N ALA A 57 3.23 0.42 7.90
CA ALA A 57 1.93 0.48 7.24
C ALA A 57 1.94 -0.28 5.89
N ALA A 58 2.99 -0.13 5.09
CA ALA A 58 3.15 -0.87 3.84
C ALA A 58 3.29 -2.38 4.07
N ALA A 59 4.05 -2.79 5.09
CA ALA A 59 4.21 -4.19 5.46
C ALA A 59 2.89 -4.83 5.91
N ILE A 60 2.06 -4.09 6.65
CA ILE A 60 0.74 -4.57 7.08
C ILE A 60 -0.19 -4.76 5.87
N GLU A 61 -0.28 -3.75 5.00
CA GLU A 61 -1.16 -3.80 3.82
C GLU A 61 -0.76 -4.89 2.82
N MET A 62 0.54 -5.12 2.63
CA MET A 62 1.04 -6.16 1.71
C MET A 62 0.98 -7.58 2.32
N LYS A 63 1.00 -7.71 3.65
CA LYS A 63 0.97 -9.02 4.32
C LYS A 63 -0.43 -9.60 4.43
N CYS A 64 -1.47 -8.77 4.35
CA CYS A 64 -2.88 -9.18 4.50
C CYS A 64 -3.41 -10.05 3.33
N ASP A 65 -2.67 -10.18 2.22
CA ASP A 65 -3.08 -11.02 1.09
C ASP A 65 -2.77 -12.51 1.26
N ASN A 66 -2.01 -12.89 2.30
CA ASN A 66 -1.73 -14.30 2.57
C ASN A 66 -2.89 -15.03 3.26
N GLU A 67 -3.92 -14.33 3.73
CA GLU A 67 -5.08 -14.94 4.42
C GLU A 67 -6.41 -14.77 3.66
N SER A 68 -6.45 -13.98 2.58
CA SER A 68 -7.68 -13.75 1.79
C SER A 68 -7.82 -14.66 0.57
N ASN A 69 -6.99 -15.70 0.46
CA ASN A 69 -7.03 -16.72 -0.60
C ASN A 69 -7.20 -18.15 -0.05
N LEU A 70 -7.80 -18.29 1.14
CA LEU A 70 -8.29 -19.55 1.70
C LEU A 70 -9.82 -19.59 1.67
#